data_AF-A0A9P7EUE3-F1
#
_entry.id   AF-A0A9P7EUE3-F1
#
_cell.length_a   1.000
_cell.length_b   1.000
_cell.length_c   1.000
_cell.angle_alpha   90.00
_cell.angle_beta   90.00
_cell.angle_gamma   90.00
#
_symmetry.space_group_name_H-M   'P 1'
#
loop_
_entity.id
_entity.type
_entity.pdbx_description
1 polymer ?
#
loop_
_entity_poly.entity_id
_entity_poly.type
_entity_poly.pdbx_seq_one_letter_code
_entity_poly.pdbx_strand_id
1 'polypeptide(L)'
;MPRVCSHWRYNRHFVPLTMHCKFPPERPLDPPVLTQHKVFPREVDSIPPIMPGLPAPLTLFASLNILKPRGKVSCLNRGGYNLQEKLGWSLSEYKEVCSFVIHLAHKHLNVQRSWKMQLVPKLQLVFSEAKSHYPVLKEYKDDWVVSDFLRVYLKNSSTRAN
;
A
#
# COMPACT_ATOMS: atom_id res chain seq x y z
N MET A 1 -18.58 40.95 37.65
CA MET A 1 -17.75 41.63 36.63
C MET A 1 -17.77 40.82 35.34
N PRO A 2 -18.20 41.36 34.19
CA PRO A 2 -18.19 40.63 32.93
C PRO A 2 -16.83 40.78 32.24
N ARG A 3 -16.25 39.67 31.76
CA ARG A 3 -15.03 39.70 30.94
C ARG A 3 -15.43 39.82 29.48
N VAL A 4 -15.10 40.95 28.85
CA VAL A 4 -15.25 41.16 27.42
C VAL A 4 -14.11 40.42 26.70
N CYS A 5 -14.41 39.31 26.04
CA CYS A 5 -13.48 38.66 25.13
C CYS A 5 -13.53 39.37 23.78
N SER A 6 -12.49 40.15 23.46
CA SER A 6 -12.28 40.72 22.13
C SER A 6 -11.87 39.61 21.16
N HIS A 7 -12.76 39.27 20.23
CA HIS A 7 -12.52 38.30 19.17
C HIS A 7 -11.75 38.96 18.02
N TRP A 8 -10.41 38.85 18.03
CA TRP A 8 -9.58 39.31 16.92
C TRP A 8 -9.68 38.34 15.74
N ARG A 9 -10.27 38.77 14.63
CA ARG A 9 -10.27 38.03 13.36
C ARG A 9 -9.13 38.51 12.48
N TYR A 10 -8.07 37.70 12.39
CA TYR A 10 -7.02 37.89 11.39
C TYR A 10 -7.53 37.46 10.02
N ASN A 11 -7.88 38.42 9.15
CA ASN A 11 -8.12 38.14 7.72
C ASN A 11 -6.79 38.19 6.97
N ARG A 12 -6.24 37.02 6.64
CA ARG A 12 -5.08 36.89 5.76
C ARG A 12 -5.53 37.14 4.33
N HIS A 13 -5.25 38.33 3.82
CA HIS A 13 -5.44 38.65 2.41
C HIS A 13 -4.26 38.07 1.64
N PHE A 14 -4.51 37.01 0.86
CA PHE A 14 -3.53 36.48 -0.07
C PHE A 14 -3.70 37.20 -1.41
N VAL A 15 -2.65 37.88 -1.85
CA VAL A 15 -2.59 38.46 -3.20
C VAL A 15 -2.60 37.29 -4.19
N PRO A 16 -3.43 37.30 -5.24
CA PRO A 16 -3.42 36.21 -6.21
C PRO A 16 -2.04 36.14 -6.84
N LEU A 17 -1.36 35.01 -6.65
CA LEU A 17 -0.15 34.66 -7.39
C LEU A 17 -0.55 34.49 -8.85
N THR A 18 -0.52 35.57 -9.62
CA THR A 18 -0.59 35.53 -11.09
C THR A 18 0.71 34.95 -11.61
N MET A 19 0.88 33.65 -11.41
CA MET A 19 1.91 32.87 -12.10
C MET A 19 1.52 32.88 -13.58
N HIS A 20 2.11 33.80 -14.33
CA HIS A 20 2.06 33.78 -15.79
C HIS A 20 2.90 32.59 -16.28
N CYS A 21 2.31 31.39 -16.24
CA CYS A 21 2.84 30.22 -16.90
C CYS A 21 2.75 30.46 -18.41
N LYS A 22 3.83 30.95 -19.01
CA LYS A 22 3.98 30.96 -20.46
C LYS A 22 4.38 29.56 -20.89
N PHE A 23 3.44 28.83 -21.46
CA PHE A 23 3.74 27.59 -22.14
C PHE A 23 4.55 27.90 -23.40
N PRO A 24 5.67 27.20 -23.65
CA PRO A 24 6.36 27.33 -24.92
C PRO A 24 5.41 26.90 -26.05
N PRO A 25 5.52 27.51 -27.25
CA PRO A 25 4.73 27.07 -28.40
C PRO A 25 5.04 25.60 -28.67
N GLU A 26 4.00 24.77 -28.70
CA GLU A 26 4.13 23.35 -29.00
C GLU A 26 4.80 23.21 -30.38
N ARG A 27 5.90 22.45 -30.44
CA ARG A 27 6.49 22.08 -31.74
C ARG A 27 5.53 21.07 -32.38
N PRO A 28 4.93 21.36 -33.54
CA PRO A 28 4.17 20.34 -34.25
C PRO A 28 5.16 19.24 -34.65
N LEU A 29 5.03 18.07 -34.04
CA LEU A 29 5.59 16.86 -34.61
C LEU A 29 4.66 16.50 -35.78
N ASP A 30 5.09 16.86 -36.98
CA ASP A 30 4.53 16.30 -38.21
C ASP A 30 4.58 14.76 -38.14
N PRO A 31 3.50 14.10 -38.56
CA PRO A 31 2.24 13.95 -37.81
C PRO A 31 2.41 13.14 -36.50
N PRO A 32 1.47 13.24 -35.54
CA PRO A 32 1.50 12.44 -34.32
C PRO A 32 1.47 10.95 -34.68
N VAL A 33 2.41 10.18 -34.15
CA VAL A 33 2.40 8.71 -34.27
C VAL A 33 1.11 8.21 -33.63
N LEU A 34 0.12 7.89 -34.47
CA LEU A 34 -1.13 7.29 -34.10
C LEU A 34 -0.84 5.98 -33.35
N THR A 35 -1.01 6.00 -32.03
CA THR A 35 -0.90 4.79 -31.19
C THR A 35 -1.97 3.75 -31.52
N GLN A 36 -2.91 4.06 -32.40
CA GLN A 36 -4.01 3.19 -32.83
C GLN A 36 -3.55 1.95 -33.63
N HIS A 37 -2.31 1.92 -34.13
CA HIS A 37 -1.77 0.77 -34.88
C HIS A 37 -0.67 -0.01 -34.15
N LYS A 38 -0.60 0.06 -32.81
CA LYS A 38 0.24 -0.89 -32.06
C LYS A 38 -0.48 -2.24 -31.94
N VAL A 39 -0.27 -3.10 -32.94
CA VAL A 39 -0.61 -4.52 -32.85
C VAL A 39 0.40 -5.17 -31.92
N PHE A 40 -0.03 -5.50 -30.70
CA PHE A 40 0.76 -6.35 -29.81
C PHE A 40 0.68 -7.79 -30.35
N PRO A 41 1.82 -8.47 -30.56
CA PRO A 41 1.80 -9.89 -30.85
C PRO A 41 0.99 -10.59 -29.75
N ARG A 42 -0.07 -11.30 -30.15
CA ARG A 42 -0.69 -12.28 -29.25
C ARG A 42 0.39 -13.32 -29.03
N GLU A 43 0.97 -13.38 -27.84
CA GLU A 43 1.73 -14.54 -27.45
C GLU A 43 0.77 -15.71 -27.57
N VAL A 44 0.92 -16.45 -28.67
CA VAL A 44 0.33 -17.76 -28.81
C VAL A 44 1.09 -18.57 -27.79
N ASP A 45 0.48 -18.72 -26.61
CA ASP A 45 0.84 -19.77 -25.68
C ASP A 45 1.02 -21.01 -26.54
N SER A 46 2.28 -21.42 -26.69
CA SER A 46 2.61 -22.66 -27.35
C SER A 46 2.09 -23.74 -26.42
N ILE A 47 0.81 -24.04 -26.53
CA ILE A 47 0.18 -25.19 -25.89
C ILE A 47 0.80 -26.38 -26.61
N PRO A 48 1.69 -27.16 -25.95
CA PRO A 48 2.16 -28.41 -26.55
C PRO A 48 0.96 -29.31 -26.82
N PRO A 49 0.98 -30.12 -27.90
CA PRO A 49 -0.14 -30.94 -28.29
C PRO A 49 -0.59 -31.82 -27.13
N ILE A 50 -1.89 -31.73 -26.87
CA ILE A 50 -2.66 -32.49 -25.90
C ILE A 50 -2.36 -33.98 -26.10
N MET A 51 -1.56 -34.56 -25.20
CA MET A 51 -1.52 -36.02 -25.03
C MET A 51 -2.84 -36.45 -24.37
N PRO A 52 -3.60 -37.38 -24.97
CA PRO A 52 -4.80 -37.92 -24.37
C PRO A 52 -4.37 -38.98 -23.35
N GLY A 53 -4.21 -38.60 -22.08
CA GLY A 53 -3.83 -39.59 -21.07
C GLY A 53 -3.48 -39.11 -19.67
N LEU A 54 -3.66 -37.82 -19.32
CA LEU A 54 -3.43 -37.34 -17.96
C LEU A 54 -4.73 -36.82 -17.35
N PRO A 55 -5.12 -37.29 -16.15
CA PRO A 55 -6.32 -36.82 -15.48
C PRO A 55 -6.19 -35.34 -15.18
N ALA A 56 -7.34 -34.64 -15.26
CA ALA A 56 -7.54 -33.21 -15.08
C ALA A 56 -6.56 -32.54 -14.09
N PRO A 57 -6.08 -31.31 -14.35
CA PRO A 57 -5.33 -30.56 -13.36
C PRO A 57 -6.31 -29.99 -12.32
N LEU A 58 -6.86 -30.86 -11.49
CA LEU A 58 -7.43 -30.49 -10.21
C LEU A 58 -6.30 -30.59 -9.18
N THR A 59 -5.74 -29.45 -8.78
CA THR A 59 -5.19 -29.07 -7.45
C THR A 59 -4.18 -27.93 -7.67
N LEU A 60 -4.44 -26.64 -7.42
CA LEU A 60 -5.26 -25.97 -6.40
C LEU A 60 -4.87 -26.26 -4.94
N PHE A 61 -3.62 -26.67 -4.67
CA PHE A 61 -3.02 -26.61 -3.33
C PHE A 61 -1.55 -26.19 -3.39
N ALA A 62 -1.26 -25.10 -4.11
CA ALA A 62 0.05 -24.46 -4.03
C ALA A 62 0.14 -23.68 -2.70
N SER A 63 0.58 -24.38 -1.64
CA SER A 63 0.89 -23.90 -0.28
C SER A 63 -0.28 -23.26 0.50
N LEU A 64 -0.56 -23.79 1.70
CA LEU A 64 -1.58 -23.35 2.66
C LEU A 64 -1.45 -21.89 3.17
N ASN A 65 -0.68 -21.04 2.49
CA ASN A 65 -0.40 -19.68 2.93
C ASN A 65 -1.18 -18.66 2.10
N ILE A 66 -1.95 -17.81 2.78
CA ILE A 66 -2.78 -16.78 2.18
C ILE A 66 -1.86 -15.79 1.44
N LEU A 67 -2.02 -15.72 0.11
CA LEU A 67 -1.27 -14.83 -0.75
C LEU A 67 -1.70 -13.37 -0.58
N LYS A 68 -0.75 -12.47 -0.80
CA LYS A 68 -1.05 -11.04 -0.84
C LYS A 68 -1.99 -10.72 -2.00
N PRO A 69 -3.11 -10.01 -1.77
CA PRO A 69 -4.00 -9.60 -2.85
C PRO A 69 -3.33 -8.57 -3.77
N ARG A 70 -3.78 -8.53 -5.04
CA ARG A 70 -3.29 -7.55 -6.01
C ARG A 70 -3.68 -6.13 -5.56
N GLY A 71 -2.76 -5.18 -5.74
CA GLY A 71 -2.97 -3.77 -5.41
C GLY A 71 -2.19 -3.29 -4.18
N LYS A 72 -2.34 -2.00 -3.85
CA LYS A 72 -1.72 -1.38 -2.68
C LYS A 72 -2.76 -1.16 -1.58
N VAL A 73 -2.41 -1.47 -0.34
CA VAL A 73 -3.26 -1.18 0.82
C VAL A 73 -3.63 0.30 0.86
N SER A 74 -4.90 0.57 1.17
CA SER A 74 -5.54 1.89 1.28
C SER A 74 -5.64 2.73 0.00
N CYS A 75 -5.32 2.18 -1.18
CA CYS A 75 -5.49 2.85 -2.47
C CYS A 75 -6.75 2.39 -3.23
N LEU A 76 -7.92 2.43 -2.59
CA LEU A 76 -9.18 1.89 -3.13
C LEU A 76 -9.51 2.40 -4.54
N ASN A 77 -9.37 3.70 -4.80
CA ASN A 77 -9.71 4.32 -6.09
C ASN A 77 -8.74 3.98 -7.24
N ARG A 78 -7.64 3.26 -6.98
CA ARG A 78 -6.62 2.88 -7.98
C ARG A 78 -6.37 1.37 -8.01
N GLY A 79 -7.38 0.57 -7.68
CA GLY A 79 -7.27 -0.89 -7.64
C GLY A 79 -6.49 -1.42 -6.43
N GLY A 80 -6.43 -0.65 -5.35
CA GLY A 80 -5.98 -1.12 -4.04
C GLY A 80 -7.06 -1.88 -3.29
N TYR A 81 -6.75 -2.31 -2.07
CA TYR A 81 -7.68 -3.05 -1.22
C TYR A 81 -7.72 -2.50 0.20
N ASN A 82 -8.83 -2.77 0.88
CA ASN A 82 -8.98 -2.58 2.31
C ASN A 82 -8.40 -3.81 3.04
N LEU A 83 -7.47 -3.57 3.97
CA LEU A 83 -6.80 -4.63 4.71
C LEU A 83 -7.79 -5.42 5.58
N GLN A 84 -8.72 -4.72 6.22
CA GLN A 84 -9.71 -5.35 7.11
C GLN A 84 -10.66 -6.28 6.35
N GLU A 85 -11.18 -5.82 5.20
CA GLU A 85 -12.07 -6.63 4.35
C GLU A 85 -11.37 -7.87 3.79
N LYS A 86 -10.05 -7.78 3.50
CA LYS A 86 -9.29 -8.90 2.96
C LYS A 86 -8.88 -9.93 4.00
N LEU A 87 -8.70 -9.52 5.24
CA LEU A 87 -8.41 -10.43 6.34
C LEU A 87 -9.66 -11.15 6.84
N GLY A 88 -10.83 -10.51 6.77
CA GLY A 88 -12.08 -11.07 7.28
C GLY A 88 -12.11 -11.21 8.81
N TRP A 89 -11.15 -10.61 9.52
CA TRP A 89 -11.07 -10.66 10.97
C TRP A 89 -12.16 -9.83 11.62
N SER A 90 -12.51 -10.17 12.86
CA SER A 90 -13.36 -9.30 13.66
C SER A 90 -12.67 -7.95 13.89
N LEU A 91 -13.47 -6.90 14.06
CA LEU A 91 -12.96 -5.55 14.26
C LEU A 91 -12.10 -5.44 15.53
N SER A 92 -12.40 -6.25 16.55
CA SER A 92 -11.62 -6.34 17.79
C SER A 92 -10.25 -6.97 17.54
N GLU A 93 -10.20 -8.17 16.94
CA GLU A 93 -8.94 -8.86 16.62
C GLU A 93 -8.03 -8.01 15.72
N TYR A 94 -8.61 -7.38 14.70
CA TYR A 94 -7.88 -6.48 13.82
C TYR A 94 -7.23 -5.32 14.57
N LYS A 95 -7.96 -4.69 15.49
CA LYS A 95 -7.43 -3.57 16.29
C LYS A 95 -6.36 -4.02 17.27
N GLU A 96 -6.52 -5.18 17.88
CA GLU A 96 -5.54 -5.75 18.81
C GLU A 96 -4.23 -6.07 18.11
N VAL A 97 -4.27 -6.81 16.99
CA VAL A 97 -3.07 -7.12 16.23
C VAL A 97 -2.41 -5.85 15.69
N CYS A 98 -3.22 -4.91 15.19
CA CYS A 98 -2.72 -3.63 14.70
C CYS A 98 -2.01 -2.83 15.80
N SER A 99 -2.62 -2.70 16.99
CA SER A 99 -2.04 -1.96 18.11
C SER A 99 -0.74 -2.61 18.60
N PHE A 100 -0.68 -3.94 18.64
CA PHE A 100 0.52 -4.68 18.99
C PHE A 100 1.65 -4.45 17.96
N VAL A 101 1.36 -4.56 16.66
CA VAL A 101 2.35 -4.30 15.60
C VAL A 101 2.84 -2.86 15.64
N ILE A 102 1.96 -1.89 15.94
CA ILE A 102 2.34 -0.48 16.12
C ILE A 102 3.25 -0.33 17.35
N HIS A 103 2.94 -0.99 18.47
CA HIS A 103 3.78 -0.99 19.66
C HIS A 103 5.20 -1.51 19.35
N LEU A 104 5.31 -2.62 18.62
CA LEU A 104 6.60 -3.13 18.15
C LEU A 104 7.32 -2.15 17.24
N ALA A 105 6.59 -1.44 16.37
CA ALA A 105 7.15 -0.41 15.52
C ALA A 105 7.77 0.73 16.34
N HIS A 106 7.13 1.17 17.43
CA HIS A 106 7.70 2.19 18.31
C HIS A 106 8.94 1.71 19.06
N LYS A 107 8.95 0.45 19.48
CA LYS A 107 10.04 -0.13 20.28
C LYS A 107 11.29 -0.39 19.43
N HIS A 108 11.11 -0.89 18.20
CA HIS A 108 12.21 -1.37 17.38
C HIS A 108 12.50 -0.51 16.15
N LEU A 109 11.51 0.17 15.56
CA LEU A 109 11.64 0.93 14.32
C LEU A 109 11.68 2.44 14.55
N ASN A 110 12.25 3.15 13.56
CA ASN A 110 12.24 4.61 13.55
C ASN A 110 10.96 5.11 12.86
N VAL A 111 9.96 5.48 13.66
CA VAL A 111 8.62 5.94 13.20
C VAL A 111 8.67 7.25 12.40
N GLN A 112 9.76 8.02 12.58
CA GLN A 112 10.03 9.28 11.87
C GLN A 112 10.50 9.07 10.43
N ARG A 113 10.95 7.84 10.09
CA ARG A 113 11.52 7.54 8.77
C ARG A 113 10.53 6.75 7.91
N SER A 114 10.63 6.95 6.60
CA SER A 114 9.83 6.20 5.63
C SER A 114 10.23 4.71 5.60
N TRP A 115 9.31 3.86 5.14
CA TRP A 115 9.51 2.40 5.01
C TRP A 115 10.84 2.01 4.35
N LYS A 116 11.23 2.69 3.27
CA LYS A 116 12.47 2.40 2.52
C LYS A 116 13.75 2.69 3.31
N MET A 117 13.68 3.56 4.31
CA MET A 117 14.81 3.97 5.14
C MET A 117 14.92 3.16 6.44
N GLN A 118 14.09 2.13 6.60
CA GLN A 118 14.15 1.25 7.75
C GLN A 118 15.21 0.17 7.58
N LEU A 119 15.82 -0.22 8.70
CA LEU A 119 16.82 -1.28 8.71
C LEU A 119 16.11 -2.63 8.56
N VAL A 120 16.46 -3.36 7.50
CA VAL A 120 16.00 -4.73 7.24
C VAL A 120 16.12 -5.66 8.46
N PRO A 121 17.24 -5.69 9.24
CA PRO A 121 17.32 -6.57 10.41
C PRO A 121 16.30 -6.22 11.50
N LYS A 122 15.97 -4.93 11.65
CA LYS A 122 14.96 -4.50 12.63
C LYS A 122 13.54 -4.88 12.20
N LEU A 123 13.26 -4.87 10.89
CA LEU A 123 12.00 -5.36 10.34
C LEU A 123 11.82 -6.85 10.59
N GLN A 124 12.86 -7.65 10.35
CA GLN A 124 12.85 -9.09 10.62
C GLN A 124 12.56 -9.41 12.09
N LEU A 125 13.15 -8.63 13.01
CA LEU A 125 12.87 -8.74 14.44
C LEU A 125 11.37 -8.51 14.73
N VAL A 126 10.78 -7.43 14.21
CA VAL A 126 9.35 -7.15 14.38
C VAL A 126 8.47 -8.28 13.80
N PHE A 127 8.82 -8.82 12.64
CA PHE A 127 8.08 -9.95 12.06
C PHE A 127 8.16 -11.20 12.93
N SER A 128 9.33 -11.51 13.48
CA SER A 128 9.52 -12.66 14.37
C SER A 128 8.74 -12.53 15.69
N GLU A 129 8.77 -11.35 16.32
CA GLU A 129 8.02 -11.08 17.55
C GLU A 129 6.50 -11.12 17.30
N ALA A 130 6.04 -10.55 16.17
CA ALA A 130 4.63 -10.60 15.77
C ALA A 130 4.12 -12.03 15.58
N LYS A 131 4.88 -12.90 14.89
CA LYS A 131 4.55 -14.32 14.71
C LYS A 131 4.58 -15.12 15.99
N SER A 132 5.45 -14.75 16.93
CA SER A 132 5.52 -15.42 18.23
C SER A 132 4.28 -15.13 19.06
N HIS A 133 3.75 -13.90 18.98
CA HIS A 133 2.58 -13.49 19.75
C HIS A 133 1.26 -13.92 19.09
N TYR A 134 1.15 -13.83 17.76
CA TYR A 134 -0.04 -14.19 17.01
C TYR A 134 0.27 -15.31 16.00
N PRO A 135 0.01 -16.58 16.35
CA PRO A 135 0.25 -17.72 15.46
C PRO A 135 -0.52 -17.63 14.15
N VAL A 136 -1.70 -16.97 14.15
CA VAL A 136 -2.54 -16.71 12.97
C VAL A 136 -1.75 -15.99 11.86
N LEU A 137 -0.75 -15.17 12.21
CA LEU A 137 0.08 -14.49 11.24
C LEU A 137 0.98 -15.43 10.41
N LYS A 138 1.23 -16.66 10.89
CA LYS A 138 2.05 -17.66 10.18
C LYS A 138 1.36 -18.22 8.94
N GLU A 139 0.03 -18.13 8.88
CA GLU A 139 -0.78 -18.56 7.74
C GLU A 139 -0.66 -17.59 6.54
N TYR A 140 -0.07 -16.40 6.74
CA TYR A 140 0.06 -15.41 5.67
C TYR A 140 1.45 -15.48 5.06
N LYS A 141 1.50 -15.52 3.73
CA LYS A 141 2.78 -15.62 3.00
C LYS A 141 3.60 -14.32 3.13
N ASP A 142 4.92 -14.44 3.27
CA ASP A 142 5.86 -13.30 3.27
C ASP A 142 5.52 -12.19 4.29
N ASP A 143 4.76 -12.51 5.34
CA ASP A 143 4.34 -11.60 6.41
C ASP A 143 3.66 -10.34 5.88
N TRP A 144 2.94 -10.49 4.75
CA TRP A 144 2.38 -9.35 4.03
C TRP A 144 1.43 -8.54 4.91
N VAL A 145 0.73 -9.19 5.84
CA VAL A 145 -0.19 -8.56 6.80
C VAL A 145 0.55 -7.58 7.71
N VAL A 146 1.61 -8.04 8.37
CA VAL A 146 2.43 -7.20 9.26
C VAL A 146 3.13 -6.10 8.46
N SER A 147 3.65 -6.45 7.27
CA SER A 147 4.27 -5.47 6.37
C SER A 147 3.29 -4.37 5.98
N ASP A 148 2.03 -4.70 5.74
CA ASP A 148 1.03 -3.73 5.33
C ASP A 148 0.57 -2.85 6.49
N PHE A 149 0.38 -3.42 7.69
CA PHE A 149 0.14 -2.65 8.91
C PHE A 149 1.21 -1.60 9.14
N LEU A 150 2.49 -2.03 9.13
CA LEU A 150 3.61 -1.12 9.31
C LEU A 150 3.67 -0.08 8.19
N ARG A 151 3.45 -0.47 6.93
CA ARG A 151 3.49 0.46 5.79
C ARG A 151 2.43 1.55 5.89
N VAL A 152 1.20 1.22 6.27
CA VAL A 152 0.14 2.20 6.48
C VAL A 152 0.51 3.12 7.65
N TYR A 153 0.97 2.54 8.76
CA TYR A 153 1.32 3.28 9.96
C TYR A 153 2.46 4.28 9.70
N LEU A 154 3.57 3.82 9.14
CA LEU A 154 4.77 4.62 8.88
C LEU A 154 4.56 5.69 7.83
N LYS A 155 3.70 5.41 6.83
CA LYS A 155 3.28 6.42 5.87
C LYS A 155 2.57 7.57 6.58
N ASN A 156 1.63 7.25 7.47
CA ASN A 156 0.85 8.26 8.19
C ASN A 156 1.69 9.01 9.25
N SER A 157 2.63 8.34 9.91
CA SER A 157 3.49 8.97 10.91
C SER A 157 4.50 9.93 10.27
N SER A 158 5.18 9.50 9.20
CA SER A 158 6.17 10.34 8.51
C SER A 158 5.55 11.58 7.86
N THR A 159 4.30 11.50 7.38
CA THR A 159 3.58 12.68 6.87
C THR A 159 3.18 13.68 7.95
N ARG A 160 3.01 13.23 9.21
CA ARG A 160 2.63 14.09 10.33
C ARG A 160 3.82 14.75 11.03
N ALA A 161 5.01 14.19 10.83
CA ALA A 161 6.23 14.66 11.44
C ALA A 161 6.98 15.73 10.61
N ASN A 162 6.66 15.84 9.32
CA ASN A 162 7.08 16.96 8.48
C ASN A 162 6.08 18.11 8.59
#